data_AF-A0A7V9QD17-F1
#
_entry.id   AF-A0A7V9QD17-F1
#
_cell.length_a   1.000
_cell.length_b   1.000
_cell.length_c   1.000
_cell.angle_alpha   90.00
_cell.angle_beta   90.00
_cell.angle_gamma   90.00
#
_symmetry.space_group_name_H-M   'P 1'
#
loop_
_entity.id
_entity.type
_entity.pdbx_description
1 polymer ?
#
loop_
_entity_poly.entity_id
_entity_poly.type
_entity_poly.pdbx_seq_one_letter_code
_entity_poly.pdbx_strand_id
1 'polypeptide(L)'
;MMRFTNYSRYSGSRADAMNLEALLERLSDFLLQSGFAGGGQSHPFWGDPGDEDRSLDSLKEALLRALIESGQLTPEMLAEMRGEGEGDEDVRREIAELLDQLVERMVAEGYLNLDQPPKLPGASIPLSQAEGKIDEARSAATQVEFNLTQKGVDFLGYRTLRQLLGAMGRSSFGSHETPHLSTGVEAEAASRPYEFGDTLNLDIPRTLSSALAREGLNDDGTIALDYGDLYVHQAEYRSSCATVLLLDTSHSMILYGEDRFTPAKRVALALT
;
A
#
# COMPACT_ATOMS: atom_id res chain seq x y z
N MET A 1 -28.12 -15.15 38.73
CA MET A 1 -28.16 -13.94 37.87
C MET A 1 -27.99 -14.43 36.43
N MET A 2 -29.07 -14.52 35.66
CA MET A 2 -29.01 -14.99 34.26
C MET A 2 -28.36 -13.91 33.40
N ARG A 3 -27.30 -14.27 32.68
CA ARG A 3 -26.59 -13.40 31.74
C ARG A 3 -27.40 -13.40 30.44
N PHE A 4 -28.10 -12.32 30.16
CA PHE A 4 -28.80 -12.14 28.88
C PHE A 4 -27.78 -11.70 27.84
N THR A 5 -27.48 -12.58 26.89
CA THR A 5 -26.71 -12.22 25.70
C THR A 5 -27.70 -11.70 24.66
N ASN A 6 -27.77 -10.38 24.49
CA ASN A 6 -28.58 -9.77 23.45
C ASN A 6 -27.86 -9.96 22.11
N TYR A 7 -28.43 -10.75 21.21
CA TYR A 7 -28.02 -10.80 19.82
C TYR A 7 -28.79 -9.72 19.06
N SER A 8 -28.09 -8.67 18.62
CA SER A 8 -28.65 -7.75 17.63
C SER A 8 -28.65 -8.43 16.28
N ARG A 9 -29.80 -8.39 15.60
CA ARG A 9 -29.91 -8.83 14.21
C ARG A 9 -29.18 -7.81 13.35
N TYR A 10 -28.08 -8.21 12.72
CA TYR A 10 -27.36 -7.37 11.77
C TYR A 10 -28.28 -7.05 10.57
N SER A 11 -28.77 -5.82 10.49
CA SER A 11 -29.32 -5.26 9.26
C SER A 11 -28.13 -4.79 8.45
N GLY A 12 -27.81 -5.49 7.35
CA GLY A 12 -26.73 -5.06 6.46
C GLY A 12 -26.99 -3.62 6.04
N SER A 13 -26.07 -2.73 6.41
CA SER A 13 -26.13 -1.34 5.98
C SER A 13 -25.93 -1.30 4.46
N ARG A 14 -26.44 -0.25 3.80
CA ARG A 14 -26.22 -0.08 2.36
C ARG A 14 -24.73 0.00 2.05
N ALA A 15 -23.96 0.61 2.95
CA ALA A 15 -22.50 0.64 2.89
C ALA A 15 -21.91 -0.78 2.78
N ASP A 16 -22.40 -1.76 3.54
CA ASP A 16 -21.89 -3.15 3.55
C ASP A 16 -22.03 -3.88 2.20
N ALA A 17 -23.02 -3.51 1.39
CA ALA A 17 -23.20 -4.08 0.05
C ALA A 17 -22.22 -3.50 -0.99
N MET A 18 -21.47 -2.45 -0.64
CA MET A 18 -20.57 -1.75 -1.56
C MET A 18 -19.18 -2.38 -1.55
N ASN A 19 -18.62 -2.51 -2.76
CA ASN A 19 -17.25 -2.98 -2.95
C ASN A 19 -16.26 -1.86 -2.60
N LEU A 20 -15.64 -1.98 -1.44
CA LEU A 20 -14.71 -0.99 -0.88
C LEU A 20 -13.41 -0.90 -1.68
N GLU A 21 -12.92 -2.01 -2.23
CA GLU A 21 -11.74 -2.02 -3.11
C GLU A 21 -11.97 -1.23 -4.40
N ALA A 22 -13.13 -1.41 -5.04
CA ALA A 22 -13.48 -0.68 -6.25
C ALA A 22 -13.64 0.82 -5.99
N LEU A 23 -14.12 1.18 -4.80
CA LEU A 23 -14.24 2.55 -4.35
C LEU A 23 -12.86 3.17 -4.05
N LEU A 24 -11.97 2.44 -3.38
CA LEU A 24 -10.57 2.84 -3.17
C LEU A 24 -9.81 3.03 -4.49
N GLU A 25 -10.05 2.17 -5.48
CA GLU A 25 -9.44 2.29 -6.81
C GLU A 25 -9.85 3.59 -7.50
N ARG A 26 -11.12 4.01 -7.36
CA ARG A 26 -11.61 5.31 -7.86
C ARG A 26 -11.05 6.49 -7.08
N LEU A 27 -10.86 6.33 -5.77
CA LEU A 27 -10.23 7.33 -4.92
C LEU A 27 -8.70 7.40 -5.10
N SER A 28 -8.08 6.51 -5.89
CA SER A 28 -6.62 6.47 -6.06
C SER A 28 -6.04 7.82 -6.49
N ASP A 29 -6.74 8.55 -7.37
CA ASP A 29 -6.28 9.85 -7.85
C ASP A 29 -6.18 10.88 -6.72
N PHE A 30 -7.20 10.92 -5.87
CA PHE A 30 -7.27 11.77 -4.68
C PHE A 30 -6.25 11.33 -3.62
N LEU A 31 -6.22 10.04 -3.28
CA LEU A 31 -5.37 9.48 -2.22
C LEU A 31 -3.86 9.54 -2.56
N LEU A 32 -3.51 9.45 -3.85
CA LEU A 32 -2.12 9.51 -4.30
C LEU A 32 -1.66 10.91 -4.72
N GLN A 33 -2.53 11.91 -4.71
CA GLN A 33 -2.18 13.28 -5.08
C GLN A 33 -0.98 13.79 -4.27
N SER A 34 -0.14 14.59 -4.92
CA SER A 34 1.09 15.16 -4.35
C SER A 34 0.86 16.37 -3.46
N GLY A 35 -0.32 17.00 -3.55
CA GLY A 35 -0.60 18.31 -2.96
C GLY A 35 -0.19 19.49 -3.85
N PHE A 36 0.47 19.26 -4.99
CA PHE A 36 0.96 20.33 -5.87
C PHE A 36 0.04 20.66 -7.05
N ALA A 37 -1.06 19.92 -7.23
CA ALA A 37 -1.94 20.01 -8.40
C ALA A 37 -2.91 21.21 -8.43
N GLY A 38 -2.77 22.17 -7.51
CA GLY A 38 -3.56 23.39 -7.52
C GLY A 38 -4.99 23.22 -6.97
N GLY A 39 -5.14 23.26 -5.63
CA GLY A 39 -6.45 23.37 -4.98
C GLY A 39 -7.06 24.78 -5.10
N GLY A 40 -8.28 24.96 -4.60
CA GLY A 40 -9.05 26.22 -4.71
C GLY A 40 -8.37 27.47 -4.11
N GLN A 41 -7.35 27.29 -3.27
CA GLN A 41 -6.51 28.35 -2.70
C GLN A 41 -5.04 28.33 -3.19
N SER A 42 -4.73 27.55 -4.21
CA SER A 42 -3.35 27.43 -4.73
C SER A 42 -2.95 28.69 -5.50
N HIS A 43 -2.17 29.56 -4.86
CA HIS A 43 -1.52 30.68 -5.52
C HIS A 43 -0.09 30.33 -5.95
N PRO A 44 0.30 30.52 -7.23
CA PRO A 44 1.62 30.15 -7.77
C PRO A 44 2.85 30.83 -7.16
N PHE A 45 2.67 31.82 -6.29
CA PHE A 45 3.76 32.71 -5.82
C PHE A 45 3.82 32.86 -4.30
N TRP A 46 2.69 32.75 -3.60
CA TRP A 46 2.57 32.97 -2.15
C TRP A 46 1.47 32.12 -1.50
N GLY A 47 1.08 31.00 -2.13
CA GLY A 47 0.36 29.99 -1.37
C GLY A 47 1.33 29.39 -0.37
N ASP A 48 0.98 29.39 0.91
CA ASP A 48 1.37 28.25 1.74
C ASP A 48 0.96 27.00 0.94
N PRO A 49 1.77 25.93 0.83
CA PRO A 49 1.22 24.63 0.47
C PRO A 49 0.24 24.26 1.58
N GLY A 50 -0.92 24.92 1.58
CA GLY A 50 -1.91 24.83 2.63
C GLY A 50 -2.24 23.37 2.79
N ASP A 51 -2.26 22.93 4.04
CA ASP A 51 -2.81 21.64 4.44
C ASP A 51 -4.29 21.58 4.02
N GLU A 52 -4.54 21.34 2.74
CA GLU A 52 -5.83 20.92 2.22
C GLU A 52 -5.51 19.87 1.14
N ASP A 53 -5.85 18.59 1.30
CA ASP A 53 -7.08 18.12 1.91
C ASP A 53 -6.95 16.64 2.38
N ARG A 54 -6.18 16.39 3.45
CA ARG A 54 -6.29 15.13 4.22
C ARG A 54 -7.36 15.20 5.31
N SER A 55 -8.23 16.19 5.24
CA SER A 55 -9.35 16.32 6.17
C SER A 55 -10.36 15.19 5.95
N LEU A 56 -11.11 14.85 6.99
CA LEU A 56 -12.23 13.94 6.84
C LEU A 56 -13.29 14.48 5.88
N ASP A 57 -13.48 15.80 5.84
CA ASP A 57 -14.50 16.42 4.98
C ASP A 57 -14.13 16.30 3.50
N SER A 58 -12.87 16.51 3.13
CA SER A 58 -12.41 16.31 1.76
C SER A 58 -12.46 14.85 1.32
N LEU A 59 -12.19 13.91 2.23
CA LEU A 59 -12.36 12.48 1.98
C LEU A 59 -13.84 12.16 1.70
N LYS A 60 -14.77 12.72 2.48
CA LYS A 60 -16.21 12.54 2.27
C LYS A 60 -16.67 13.15 0.94
N GLU A 61 -16.14 14.31 0.54
CA GLU A 61 -16.42 14.89 -0.76
C GLU A 61 -15.87 14.02 -1.91
N ALA A 62 -14.66 13.49 -1.77
CA ALA A 62 -14.07 12.60 -2.77
C ALA A 62 -14.86 11.29 -2.88
N LEU A 63 -15.28 10.72 -1.75
CA LEU A 63 -16.18 9.57 -1.69
C LEU A 63 -17.49 9.85 -2.42
N LEU A 64 -18.12 10.99 -2.12
CA LEU A 64 -19.36 11.40 -2.74
C LEU A 64 -19.24 11.51 -4.26
N ARG A 65 -18.17 12.12 -4.78
CA ARG A 65 -17.87 12.17 -6.22
C ARG A 65 -17.73 10.76 -6.81
N ALA A 66 -16.97 9.88 -6.15
CA ALA A 66 -16.78 8.50 -6.60
C ALA A 66 -18.10 7.72 -6.64
N LEU A 67 -19.02 7.99 -5.70
CA LEU A 67 -20.36 7.38 -5.64
C LEU A 67 -21.30 7.89 -6.75
N ILE A 68 -21.20 9.17 -7.11
CA ILE A 68 -21.93 9.76 -8.24
C ILE A 68 -21.47 9.09 -9.54
N GLU A 69 -20.15 9.01 -9.75
CA GLU A 69 -19.56 8.40 -10.94
C GLU A 69 -19.78 6.89 -11.03
N SER A 70 -19.98 6.20 -9.89
CA SER A 70 -20.28 4.76 -9.86
C SER A 70 -21.76 4.46 -10.04
N GLY A 71 -22.63 5.47 -9.96
CA GLY A 71 -24.07 5.32 -10.04
C GLY A 71 -24.67 4.57 -8.84
N GLN A 72 -24.01 4.60 -7.69
CA GLN A 72 -24.44 3.85 -6.49
C GLN A 72 -25.39 4.64 -5.56
N LEU A 73 -25.55 5.94 -5.81
CA LEU A 73 -26.52 6.80 -5.13
C LEU A 73 -27.96 6.54 -5.59
N THR A 74 -28.94 6.76 -4.70
CA THR A 74 -30.35 6.71 -5.11
C THR A 74 -30.71 7.86 -6.04
N PRO A 75 -31.78 7.72 -6.86
CA PRO A 75 -32.31 8.83 -7.65
C PRO A 75 -32.66 10.06 -6.79
N GLU A 76 -33.13 9.84 -5.56
CA GLU A 76 -33.46 10.89 -4.58
C GLU A 76 -32.22 11.63 -4.07
N MET A 77 -31.18 10.88 -3.67
CA MET A 77 -29.87 11.45 -3.28
C MET A 77 -29.22 12.24 -4.43
N LEU A 78 -29.32 11.73 -5.66
CA LEU A 78 -28.81 12.41 -6.85
C LEU A 78 -29.59 13.69 -7.17
N ALA A 79 -30.92 13.67 -7.02
CA ALA A 79 -31.75 14.84 -7.23
C ALA A 79 -31.44 15.95 -6.21
N GLU A 80 -31.29 15.59 -4.94
CA GLU A 80 -30.87 16.51 -3.88
C GLU A 80 -29.48 17.13 -4.19
N MET A 81 -28.54 16.32 -4.68
CA MET A 81 -27.20 16.79 -5.03
C MET A 81 -27.15 17.69 -6.27
N ARG A 82 -28.07 17.50 -7.23
CA ARG A 82 -28.23 18.38 -8.40
C ARG A 82 -28.97 19.67 -8.08
N GLY A 83 -29.47 19.85 -6.85
CA GLY A 83 -30.32 20.97 -6.46
C GLY A 83 -31.72 20.90 -7.09
N GLU A 84 -32.10 19.73 -7.59
CA GLU A 84 -33.43 19.42 -8.15
C GLU A 84 -34.36 18.80 -7.11
N GLY A 85 -33.83 18.42 -5.94
CA GLY A 85 -34.59 17.92 -4.80
C GLY A 85 -35.37 19.02 -4.08
N GLU A 86 -36.32 18.63 -3.25
CA GLU A 86 -37.14 19.56 -2.45
C GLU A 86 -36.36 20.19 -1.27
N GLY A 87 -35.05 19.95 -1.17
CA GLY A 87 -34.24 20.37 -0.03
C GLY A 87 -34.53 19.49 1.19
N ASP A 88 -34.69 18.19 0.95
CA ASP A 88 -35.09 17.25 2.00
C ASP A 88 -33.91 17.00 2.95
N GLU A 89 -34.01 17.57 4.15
CA GLU A 89 -33.00 17.45 5.21
C GLU A 89 -32.80 15.98 5.64
N ASP A 90 -33.79 15.11 5.45
CA ASP A 90 -33.68 13.69 5.76
C ASP A 90 -32.78 12.97 4.75
N VAL A 91 -32.88 13.30 3.45
CA VAL A 91 -32.02 12.75 2.39
C VAL A 91 -30.57 13.19 2.58
N ARG A 92 -30.34 14.45 2.97
CA ARG A 92 -28.99 14.95 3.30
C ARG A 92 -28.35 14.20 4.45
N ARG A 93 -29.15 13.88 5.48
CA ARG A 93 -28.69 13.09 6.62
C ARG A 93 -28.36 11.67 6.22
N GLU A 94 -29.16 11.04 5.36
CA GLU A 94 -28.89 9.70 4.86
C GLU A 94 -27.58 9.63 4.05
N ILE A 95 -27.28 10.66 3.24
CA ILE A 95 -26.00 10.77 2.53
C ILE A 95 -24.85 10.89 3.52
N ALA A 96 -24.96 11.77 4.53
CA ALA A 96 -23.92 11.96 5.53
C ALA A 96 -23.63 10.67 6.31
N GLU A 97 -24.68 9.96 6.76
CA GLU A 97 -24.56 8.68 7.46
C GLU A 97 -23.92 7.59 6.59
N LEU A 98 -24.25 7.54 5.30
CA LEU A 98 -23.62 6.62 4.35
C LEU A 98 -22.11 6.89 4.22
N LEU A 99 -21.71 8.16 4.09
CA LEU A 99 -20.31 8.54 3.98
C LEU A 99 -19.53 8.21 5.25
N ASP A 100 -20.11 8.48 6.42
CA ASP A 100 -19.51 8.12 7.72
C ASP A 100 -19.30 6.61 7.85
N GLN A 101 -20.31 5.81 7.50
CA GLN A 101 -20.19 4.34 7.49
C GLN A 101 -19.11 3.84 6.55
N LEU A 102 -18.95 4.44 5.37
CA LEU A 102 -17.89 4.07 4.43
C LEU A 102 -16.50 4.39 4.99
N VAL A 103 -16.32 5.56 5.60
CA VAL A 103 -15.05 5.93 6.25
C VAL A 103 -14.73 4.98 7.40
N GLU A 104 -15.69 4.70 8.27
CA GLU A 104 -15.53 3.73 9.38
C GLU A 104 -15.14 2.35 8.85
N ARG A 105 -15.74 1.90 7.75
CA ARG A 105 -15.36 0.63 7.10
C ARG A 105 -13.95 0.66 6.54
N MET A 106 -13.53 1.75 5.89
CA MET A 106 -12.15 1.88 5.36
C MET A 106 -11.12 1.85 6.50
N VAL A 107 -11.45 2.40 7.66
CA VAL A 107 -10.62 2.32 8.87
C VAL A 107 -10.65 0.91 9.48
N ALA A 108 -11.83 0.29 9.60
CA ALA A 108 -11.99 -1.05 10.16
C ALA A 108 -11.30 -2.14 9.32
N GLU A 109 -11.33 -2.01 8.00
CA GLU A 109 -10.60 -2.88 7.08
C GLU A 109 -9.10 -2.53 7.01
N GLY A 110 -8.68 -1.45 7.67
CA GLY A 110 -7.28 -1.07 7.83
C GLY A 110 -6.67 -0.48 6.56
N TYR A 111 -7.43 0.24 5.74
CA TYR A 111 -6.91 1.03 4.63
C TYR A 111 -6.51 2.44 5.06
N LEU A 112 -7.26 3.03 5.99
CA LEU A 112 -7.05 4.36 6.53
C LEU A 112 -6.83 4.31 8.05
N ASN A 113 -6.05 5.26 8.56
CA ASN A 113 -5.98 5.62 9.97
C ASN A 113 -6.49 7.05 10.12
N LEU A 114 -7.20 7.32 11.21
CA LEU A 114 -7.58 8.68 11.59
C LEU A 114 -6.63 9.11 12.70
N ASP A 115 -5.70 10.01 12.38
CA ASP A 115 -4.77 10.50 13.39
C ASP A 115 -5.41 11.60 14.23
N GLN A 116 -5.09 11.60 15.52
CA GLN A 116 -5.03 12.83 16.31
C GLN A 116 -3.58 13.35 16.25
N PRO A 117 -3.39 14.68 16.17
CA PRO A 117 -2.31 15.33 15.43
C PRO A 117 -0.89 14.98 15.90
N PRO A 118 0.13 15.17 15.05
CA PRO A 118 1.52 15.05 15.47
C PRO A 118 1.78 16.03 16.62
N LYS A 119 1.94 15.47 17.83
CA LYS A 119 2.50 16.20 18.96
C LYS A 119 3.94 16.58 18.62
N LEU A 120 4.17 17.85 18.33
CA LEU A 120 5.48 18.45 18.56
C LEU A 120 5.45 19.16 19.93
N PRO A 121 6.09 18.61 20.98
CA PRO A 121 6.29 19.32 22.22
C PRO A 121 7.46 20.29 22.05
N GLY A 122 7.17 21.60 21.97
CA GLY A 122 8.20 22.62 22.17
C GLY A 122 8.23 23.75 21.13
N ALA A 123 7.17 24.56 21.08
CA ALA A 123 7.31 25.95 20.68
C ALA A 123 6.36 26.78 21.54
N SER A 124 6.94 27.55 22.46
CA SER A 124 6.23 28.51 23.30
C SER A 124 5.58 29.59 22.43
N ILE A 125 4.25 29.60 22.35
CA ILE A 125 3.50 30.79 21.91
C ILE A 125 3.36 31.68 23.15
N PRO A 126 3.95 32.89 23.19
CA PRO A 126 3.74 33.81 24.29
C PRO A 126 2.27 34.23 24.34
N LEU A 127 1.60 33.92 25.45
CA LEU A 127 0.30 34.50 25.80
C LEU A 127 0.49 36.00 26.02
N SER A 128 0.22 36.80 24.99
CA SER A 128 -0.21 38.17 25.19
C SER A 128 -1.20 38.57 24.12
N GLN A 129 -2.45 38.71 24.57
CA GLN A 129 -3.53 39.49 23.95
C GLN A 129 -4.06 38.97 22.60
N ALA A 130 -5.13 38.19 22.68
CA ALA A 130 -6.27 38.39 21.78
C ALA A 130 -7.51 37.78 22.43
N GLU A 131 -8.43 38.63 22.86
CA GLU A 131 -9.84 38.27 23.00
C GLU A 131 -10.35 37.87 21.60
N GLY A 132 -10.53 36.56 21.35
CA GLY A 132 -10.82 36.03 20.02
C GLY A 132 -11.65 34.74 20.03
N LYS A 133 -12.91 34.89 19.61
CA LYS A 133 -13.87 33.96 18.99
C LYS A 133 -13.82 32.44 19.26
N ILE A 134 -15.00 31.96 19.64
CA ILE A 134 -15.49 30.57 19.71
C ILE A 134 -15.32 29.79 18.38
N ASP A 135 -15.00 30.45 17.26
CA ASP A 135 -14.77 29.82 15.95
C ASP A 135 -13.47 28.99 15.88
N GLU A 136 -12.41 29.36 16.60
CA GLU A 136 -11.12 28.66 16.55
C GLU A 136 -11.17 27.25 17.17
N ALA A 137 -12.08 27.05 18.12
CA ALA A 137 -12.34 25.73 18.71
C ALA A 137 -13.15 24.81 17.79
N ARG A 138 -13.93 25.38 16.86
CA ARG A 138 -14.71 24.61 15.87
C ARG A 138 -13.84 24.17 14.71
N SER A 139 -12.96 25.05 14.22
CA SER A 139 -11.96 24.72 13.18
C SER A 139 -10.98 23.63 13.64
N ALA A 140 -10.60 23.60 14.92
CA ALA A 140 -9.73 22.56 15.46
C ALA A 140 -10.41 21.17 15.59
N ALA A 141 -11.75 21.12 15.66
CA ALA A 141 -12.51 19.86 15.69
C ALA A 141 -12.86 19.34 14.28
N THR A 142 -12.85 20.22 13.28
CA THR A 142 -13.04 19.90 11.84
C THR A 142 -11.76 19.31 11.21
N GLN A 143 -10.60 19.47 11.85
CA GLN A 143 -9.31 18.98 11.36
C GLN A 143 -8.97 17.57 11.86
N VAL A 144 -9.89 16.61 11.69
CA VAL A 144 -9.48 15.21 11.81
C VAL A 144 -8.80 14.84 10.50
N GLU A 145 -7.50 14.59 10.57
CA GLU A 145 -6.72 14.16 9.43
C GLU A 145 -6.77 12.64 9.28
N PHE A 146 -6.85 12.17 8.04
CA PHE A 146 -6.68 10.77 7.71
C PHE A 146 -5.29 10.51 7.12
N ASN A 147 -4.74 9.34 7.39
CA ASN A 147 -3.51 8.85 6.81
C ASN A 147 -3.71 7.45 6.20
N LEU A 148 -3.07 7.20 5.06
CA LEU A 148 -3.04 5.87 4.47
C LEU A 148 -2.20 4.93 5.32
N THR A 149 -2.72 3.74 5.56
CA THR A 149 -1.98 2.64 6.18
C THR A 149 -1.02 2.02 5.17
N GLN A 150 -0.08 1.17 5.65
CA GLN A 150 0.74 0.35 4.76
C GLN A 150 -0.11 -0.51 3.81
N LYS A 151 -1.17 -1.15 4.33
CA LYS A 151 -2.10 -1.95 3.52
C LYS A 151 -2.76 -1.10 2.42
N GLY A 152 -3.17 0.13 2.74
CA GLY A 152 -3.72 1.08 1.77
C GLY A 152 -2.72 1.45 0.69
N VAL A 153 -1.47 1.72 1.08
CA VAL A 153 -0.38 2.02 0.15
C VAL A 153 -0.08 0.82 -0.75
N ASP A 154 0.05 -0.38 -0.20
CA ASP A 154 0.34 -1.62 -0.95
C ASP A 154 -0.79 -1.94 -1.95
N PHE A 155 -2.05 -1.78 -1.53
CA PHE A 155 -3.22 -1.99 -2.39
C PHE A 155 -3.23 -1.03 -3.58
N LEU A 156 -3.02 0.27 -3.32
CA LEU A 156 -2.96 1.29 -4.37
C LEU A 156 -1.73 1.08 -5.28
N GLY A 157 -0.60 0.63 -4.72
CA GLY A 157 0.63 0.29 -5.44
C GLY A 157 0.41 -0.84 -6.43
N TYR A 158 -0.14 -1.95 -5.95
CA TYR A 158 -0.47 -3.10 -6.79
C TYR A 158 -1.43 -2.74 -7.93
N ARG A 159 -2.48 -1.95 -7.65
CA ARG A 159 -3.46 -1.52 -8.67
C ARG A 159 -2.81 -0.61 -9.71
N THR A 160 -2.02 0.37 -9.26
CA THR A 160 -1.27 1.27 -10.15
C THR A 160 -0.28 0.50 -11.01
N LEU A 161 0.47 -0.45 -10.43
CA LEU A 161 1.37 -1.32 -11.16
C LEU A 161 0.63 -2.16 -12.19
N ARG A 162 -0.52 -2.77 -11.82
CA ARG A 162 -1.34 -3.54 -12.75
C ARG A 162 -1.84 -2.67 -13.90
N GLN A 163 -2.18 -1.41 -13.67
CA GLN A 163 -2.60 -0.49 -14.73
C GLN A 163 -1.43 -0.14 -15.66
N LEU A 164 -0.23 0.14 -15.12
CA LEU A 164 0.98 0.42 -15.89
C LEU A 164 1.45 -0.80 -16.69
N LEU A 165 1.51 -1.98 -16.05
CA LEU A 165 1.89 -3.24 -16.68
C LEU A 165 0.81 -3.78 -17.62
N GLY A 166 -0.47 -3.48 -17.36
CA GLY A 166 -1.55 -3.79 -18.30
C GLY A 166 -1.35 -3.12 -19.66
N ALA A 167 -0.72 -1.94 -19.67
CA ALA A 167 -0.28 -1.27 -20.89
C ALA A 167 1.04 -1.82 -21.45
N MET A 168 1.97 -2.27 -20.59
CA MET A 168 3.24 -2.92 -20.96
C MET A 168 3.08 -4.45 -21.06
N GLY A 169 2.53 -4.95 -22.17
CA GLY A 169 2.17 -6.35 -22.32
C GLY A 169 3.23 -7.41 -21.93
N ARG A 170 2.73 -8.53 -21.36
CA ARG A 170 3.27 -9.91 -21.27
C ARG A 170 4.76 -10.18 -21.00
N SER A 171 5.60 -9.24 -20.59
CA SER A 171 6.95 -9.55 -20.09
C SER A 171 6.94 -9.65 -18.56
N SER A 172 7.39 -10.79 -18.03
CA SER A 172 7.54 -11.03 -16.59
C SER A 172 8.66 -10.14 -16.03
N PHE A 173 8.40 -9.44 -14.93
CA PHE A 173 9.35 -8.56 -14.26
C PHE A 173 10.04 -9.30 -13.10
N GLY A 174 11.34 -9.05 -12.90
CA GLY A 174 12.00 -9.34 -11.62
C GLY A 174 12.68 -10.70 -11.45
N SER A 175 12.74 -11.55 -12.48
CA SER A 175 13.61 -12.74 -12.46
C SER A 175 14.73 -12.58 -13.47
N HIS A 176 15.96 -12.35 -12.98
CA HIS A 176 17.15 -12.40 -13.80
C HIS A 176 17.68 -13.83 -13.77
N GLU A 177 17.31 -14.63 -14.77
CA GLU A 177 17.99 -15.90 -15.01
C GLU A 177 19.48 -15.61 -15.24
N THR A 178 20.34 -16.29 -14.49
CA THR A 178 21.78 -16.24 -14.74
C THR A 178 22.20 -17.59 -15.30
N PRO A 179 23.19 -17.63 -16.21
CA PRO A 179 23.74 -18.90 -16.71
C PRO A 179 24.59 -19.63 -15.67
N HIS A 180 24.66 -19.11 -14.44
CA HIS A 180 25.51 -19.62 -13.37
C HIS A 180 24.71 -20.54 -12.45
N LEU A 181 25.33 -21.66 -12.07
CA LEU A 181 24.76 -22.60 -11.11
C LEU A 181 25.33 -22.31 -9.73
N SER A 182 24.45 -22.22 -8.74
CA SER A 182 24.79 -22.15 -7.31
C SER A 182 24.77 -23.54 -6.69
N THR A 183 25.17 -23.65 -5.44
CA THR A 183 24.78 -24.77 -4.57
C THR A 183 23.69 -24.22 -3.64
N GLY A 184 22.54 -24.89 -3.56
CA GLY A 184 21.35 -24.37 -2.88
C GLY A 184 20.30 -25.45 -2.65
N VAL A 185 19.21 -25.14 -1.94
CA VAL A 185 18.23 -26.13 -1.45
C VAL A 185 17.37 -26.73 -2.58
N GLU A 186 17.14 -26.00 -3.68
CA GLU A 186 16.44 -26.50 -4.86
C GLU A 186 17.44 -27.14 -5.83
N ALA A 187 17.59 -28.46 -5.76
CA ALA A 187 18.50 -29.22 -6.62
C ALA A 187 17.84 -29.48 -7.99
N GLU A 188 18.35 -28.86 -9.06
CA GLU A 188 17.80 -28.98 -10.41
C GLU A 188 18.77 -29.63 -11.41
N ALA A 189 20.07 -29.69 -11.09
CA ALA A 189 21.09 -30.22 -11.98
C ALA A 189 21.91 -31.38 -11.37
N ALA A 190 22.70 -32.03 -12.22
CA ALA A 190 23.55 -33.15 -11.85
C ALA A 190 24.58 -32.72 -10.79
N SER A 191 24.82 -33.58 -9.80
CA SER A 191 25.79 -33.30 -8.74
C SER A 191 27.22 -33.19 -9.28
N ARG A 192 28.04 -32.36 -8.62
CA ARG A 192 29.47 -32.17 -8.95
C ARG A 192 30.36 -32.33 -7.73
N PRO A 193 31.68 -32.57 -7.90
CA PRO A 193 32.62 -32.54 -6.79
C PRO A 193 32.55 -31.22 -6.03
N TYR A 194 32.65 -31.29 -4.71
CA TYR A 194 32.68 -30.17 -3.79
C TYR A 194 33.97 -29.37 -3.98
N GLU A 195 33.82 -28.05 -4.09
CA GLU A 195 34.92 -27.10 -4.11
C GLU A 195 34.81 -26.18 -2.88
N PHE A 196 35.96 -25.68 -2.43
CA PHE A 196 35.99 -24.81 -1.26
C PHE A 196 35.18 -23.53 -1.52
N GLY A 197 34.18 -23.26 -0.69
CA GLY A 197 33.24 -22.14 -0.83
C GLY A 197 31.83 -22.55 -1.22
N ASP A 198 31.61 -23.82 -1.59
CA ASP A 198 30.28 -24.36 -1.84
C ASP A 198 29.46 -24.51 -0.57
N THR A 199 28.14 -24.37 -0.70
CA THR A 199 27.23 -24.80 0.36
C THR A 199 27.24 -26.33 0.46
N LEU A 200 27.26 -26.84 1.69
CA LEU A 200 27.30 -28.27 2.01
C LEU A 200 25.96 -28.97 1.76
N ASN A 201 25.37 -28.78 0.57
CA ASN A 201 24.21 -29.55 0.11
C ASN A 201 24.70 -30.85 -0.55
N LEU A 202 25.12 -31.81 0.27
CA LEU A 202 25.76 -33.05 -0.18
C LEU A 202 24.79 -33.99 -0.89
N ASP A 203 25.21 -34.52 -2.03
CA ASP A 203 24.61 -35.69 -2.66
C ASP A 203 25.09 -36.94 -1.93
N ILE A 204 24.39 -37.30 -0.86
CA ILE A 204 24.77 -38.41 0.02
C ILE A 204 24.95 -39.71 -0.76
N PRO A 205 24.02 -40.14 -1.65
CA PRO A 205 24.22 -41.35 -2.45
C PRO A 205 25.50 -41.33 -3.28
N ARG A 206 25.79 -40.22 -3.97
CA ARG A 206 26.96 -40.13 -4.85
C ARG A 206 28.26 -40.03 -4.06
N THR A 207 28.26 -39.32 -2.94
CA THR A 207 29.42 -39.24 -2.03
C THR A 207 29.75 -40.58 -1.42
N LEU A 208 28.76 -41.31 -0.89
CA LEU A 208 28.99 -42.65 -0.34
C LEU A 208 29.42 -43.63 -1.42
N SER A 209 28.85 -43.56 -2.62
CA SER A 209 29.27 -44.39 -3.75
C SER A 209 30.70 -44.09 -4.19
N SER A 210 31.15 -42.84 -4.15
CA SER A 210 32.54 -42.47 -4.46
C SER A 210 33.51 -43.03 -3.44
N ALA A 211 33.23 -42.82 -2.15
CA ALA A 211 34.06 -43.32 -1.07
C ALA A 211 34.15 -44.86 -1.08
N LEU A 212 33.02 -45.53 -1.31
CA LEU A 212 32.96 -46.98 -1.42
C LEU A 212 33.71 -47.51 -2.64
N ALA A 213 33.68 -46.79 -3.77
CA ALA A 213 34.44 -47.18 -4.96
C ALA A 213 35.96 -47.00 -4.77
N ARG A 214 36.40 -46.07 -3.92
CA ARG A 214 37.82 -45.83 -3.63
C ARG A 214 38.41 -46.89 -2.71
N GLU A 215 37.79 -47.12 -1.55
CA GLU A 215 38.38 -47.91 -0.47
C GLU A 215 37.57 -49.14 -0.06
N GLY A 216 36.32 -49.25 -0.52
CA GLY A 216 35.42 -50.32 -0.08
C GLY A 216 34.95 -50.13 1.36
N LEU A 217 34.44 -51.21 1.97
CA LEU A 217 34.21 -51.24 3.42
C LEU A 217 35.50 -51.63 4.13
N ASN A 218 35.80 -50.91 5.20
CA ASN A 218 36.85 -51.27 6.14
C ASN A 218 36.48 -52.55 6.91
N ASP A 219 37.47 -53.17 7.55
CA ASP A 219 37.31 -54.41 8.33
C ASP A 219 36.29 -54.28 9.48
N ASP A 220 36.03 -53.06 9.96
CA ASP A 220 35.05 -52.72 10.99
C ASP A 220 33.66 -52.36 10.44
N GLY A 221 33.47 -52.43 9.12
CA GLY A 221 32.23 -52.09 8.43
C GLY A 221 32.02 -50.59 8.24
N THR A 222 33.04 -49.75 8.46
CA THR A 222 32.97 -48.30 8.23
C THR A 222 33.40 -47.93 6.80
N ILE A 223 32.97 -46.75 6.35
CA ILE A 223 33.42 -46.15 5.08
C ILE A 223 34.29 -44.95 5.43
N ALA A 224 35.53 -44.95 4.95
CA ALA A 224 36.43 -43.82 5.09
C ALA A 224 36.10 -42.75 4.03
N LEU A 225 35.57 -41.61 4.49
CA LEU A 225 35.29 -40.45 3.64
C LEU A 225 36.52 -39.55 3.56
N ASP A 226 36.90 -39.16 2.35
CA ASP A 226 37.89 -38.11 2.12
C ASP A 226 37.26 -36.93 1.39
N TYR A 227 37.95 -35.79 1.38
CA TYR A 227 37.53 -34.56 0.72
C TYR A 227 37.19 -34.78 -0.76
N GLY A 228 37.94 -35.65 -1.46
CA GLY A 228 37.71 -35.96 -2.87
C GLY A 228 36.42 -36.73 -3.17
N ASP A 229 35.74 -37.28 -2.16
CA ASP A 229 34.46 -38.00 -2.33
C ASP A 229 33.24 -37.09 -2.16
N LEU A 230 33.45 -35.84 -1.77
CA LEU A 230 32.34 -34.93 -1.48
C LEU A 230 31.73 -34.45 -2.80
N TYR A 231 30.45 -34.73 -2.99
CA TYR A 231 29.65 -34.27 -4.12
C TYR A 231 28.52 -33.39 -3.58
N VAL A 232 28.26 -32.27 -4.25
CA VAL A 232 27.20 -31.33 -3.90
C VAL A 232 26.17 -31.23 -5.02
N HIS A 233 24.92 -31.04 -4.62
CA HIS A 233 23.83 -30.71 -5.52
C HIS A 233 23.98 -29.28 -6.07
N GLN A 234 23.71 -29.14 -7.36
CA GLN A 234 23.67 -27.86 -8.03
C GLN A 234 22.23 -27.33 -8.04
N ALA A 235 22.10 -26.05 -7.71
CA ALA A 235 20.88 -25.27 -7.75
C ALA A 235 21.04 -24.11 -8.74
N GLU A 236 19.94 -23.59 -9.25
CA GLU A 236 19.97 -22.38 -10.07
C GLU A 236 20.45 -21.18 -9.22
N TYR A 237 21.43 -20.41 -9.70
CA TYR A 237 21.80 -19.15 -9.02
C TYR A 237 20.81 -18.06 -9.40
N ARG A 238 19.92 -17.71 -8.46
CA ARG A 238 19.05 -16.54 -8.58
C ARG A 238 19.69 -15.36 -7.87
N SER A 239 20.06 -14.34 -8.64
CA SER A 239 20.56 -13.07 -8.09
C SER A 239 19.40 -12.24 -7.57
N SER A 240 19.41 -11.86 -6.28
CA SER A 240 18.49 -10.85 -5.75
C SER A 240 19.02 -9.44 -6.05
N CYS A 241 18.24 -8.58 -6.70
CA CYS A 241 18.55 -7.15 -6.81
C CYS A 241 17.59 -6.34 -5.93
N ALA A 242 18.10 -5.29 -5.28
CA ALA A 242 17.28 -4.29 -4.61
C ALA A 242 17.26 -3.03 -5.49
N THR A 243 16.09 -2.61 -5.93
CA THR A 243 15.92 -1.38 -6.70
C THR A 243 15.52 -0.26 -5.74
N VAL A 244 16.35 0.78 -5.63
CA VAL A 244 16.04 1.98 -4.83
C VAL A 244 15.63 3.09 -5.79
N LEU A 245 14.40 3.58 -5.64
CA LEU A 245 13.87 4.67 -6.46
C LEU A 245 13.82 5.94 -5.61
N LEU A 246 14.63 6.93 -5.97
CA LEU A 246 14.69 8.24 -5.31
C LEU A 246 13.93 9.25 -6.16
N LEU A 247 12.95 9.93 -5.56
CA LEU A 247 12.23 11.05 -6.17
C LEU A 247 12.82 12.35 -5.67
N ASP A 248 13.38 13.15 -6.59
CA ASP A 248 13.79 14.53 -6.30
C ASP A 248 12.54 15.41 -6.15
N THR A 249 12.55 16.36 -5.22
CA THR A 249 11.48 17.35 -5.02
C THR A 249 12.03 18.72 -5.42
N SER A 250 12.30 18.93 -6.71
CA SER A 250 12.79 20.21 -7.19
C SER A 250 11.67 21.14 -7.64
N HIS A 251 11.96 22.44 -7.62
CA HIS A 251 11.00 23.50 -7.93
C HIS A 251 10.38 23.36 -9.34
N SER A 252 11.09 22.78 -10.30
CA SER A 252 10.62 22.54 -11.67
C SER A 252 9.59 21.40 -11.81
N MET A 253 9.43 20.56 -10.78
CA MET A 253 8.42 19.51 -10.76
C MET A 253 7.03 20.02 -10.39
N ILE A 254 6.98 21.22 -9.81
CA ILE A 254 5.78 21.86 -9.27
C ILE A 254 5.44 23.12 -10.07
N LEU A 255 6.45 23.92 -10.45
CA LEU A 255 6.23 25.12 -11.26
C LEU A 255 5.92 24.76 -12.72
N TYR A 256 5.26 25.70 -13.41
CA TYR A 256 4.71 25.62 -14.78
C TYR A 256 3.26 25.15 -14.91
N GLY A 257 2.53 24.98 -13.79
CA GLY A 257 1.09 24.70 -13.80
C GLY A 257 0.73 23.27 -14.23
N GLU A 258 1.73 22.39 -14.36
CA GLU A 258 1.57 20.97 -14.63
C GLU A 258 2.19 20.20 -13.45
N ASP A 259 1.38 19.45 -12.69
CA ASP A 259 1.82 18.63 -11.57
C ASP A 259 2.56 17.39 -12.08
N ARG A 260 3.89 17.49 -12.16
CA ARG A 260 4.76 16.39 -12.59
C ARG A 260 5.17 15.48 -11.43
N PHE A 261 4.94 15.91 -10.19
CA PHE A 261 5.27 15.14 -9.01
C PHE A 261 4.25 14.01 -8.74
N THR A 262 2.96 14.25 -8.92
CA THR A 262 1.93 13.20 -8.75
C THR A 262 2.17 12.00 -9.67
N PRO A 263 2.40 12.16 -10.99
CA PRO A 263 2.76 11.05 -11.86
C PRO A 263 4.03 10.31 -11.41
N ALA A 264 5.06 11.04 -10.97
CA ALA A 264 6.30 10.42 -10.50
C ALA A 264 6.10 9.60 -9.22
N LYS A 265 5.32 10.11 -8.25
CA LYS A 265 4.93 9.41 -7.03
C LYS A 265 4.16 8.13 -7.33
N ARG A 266 3.24 8.16 -8.30
CA ARG A 266 2.47 6.96 -8.73
C ARG A 266 3.37 5.89 -9.31
N VAL A 267 4.29 6.27 -10.21
CA VAL A 267 5.24 5.32 -10.81
C VAL A 267 6.16 4.73 -9.74
N ALA A 268 6.66 5.56 -8.81
CA ALA A 268 7.48 5.06 -7.71
C ALA A 268 6.74 4.03 -6.86
N LEU A 269 5.51 4.35 -6.45
CA LEU A 269 4.65 3.49 -5.62
C LEU A 269 4.16 2.23 -6.36
N ALA A 270 4.14 2.24 -7.68
CA ALA A 270 3.90 1.04 -8.48
C ALA A 270 5.12 0.10 -8.50
N LEU A 271 6.33 0.64 -8.39
CA LEU A 271 7.58 -0.12 -8.52
C LEU A 271 8.16 -0.61 -7.17
N THR A 272 7.51 -0.28 -6.05
CA THR A 272 7.79 -0.78 -4.70
C THR A 272 7.05 -2.07 -4.42
#